data_AF-C3Z189-F1
#
_entry.id   AF-C3Z189-F1
#
_cell.length_a   1.000
_cell.length_b   1.000
_cell.length_c   1.000
_cell.angle_alpha   90.00
_cell.angle_beta   90.00
_cell.angle_gamma   90.00
#
_symmetry.space_group_name_H-M   'P 1'
#
loop_
_entity.id
_entity.type
_entity.pdbx_description
1 polymer ?
#
loop_
_entity_poly.entity_id
_entity_poly.type
_entity_poly.pdbx_seq_one_letter_code
_entity_poly.pdbx_strand_id
1 'polypeptide(L)'
;MGLLEVKCPYSAVKGPHALSPAEASKTIKSFPLQDINGTLQLSKNHHYYYQVQGQLHITCYQWADFVVWTPAEIATTKCTLKKKLHCRDLLICHEEADVIIIHQIAKAAESGIQRLNVVCEDTDVIVVLLHYYTDLQLTCRLTKEGLSSE
;
A
#
# COMPACT_ATOMS: atom_id res chain seq x y z
N MET A 1 2.15 -1.47 17.17
CA MET A 1 1.93 -2.17 15.90
C MET A 1 2.35 -1.28 14.74
N GLY A 2 2.65 -1.87 13.59
CA GLY A 2 3.01 -1.16 12.35
C GLY A 2 2.44 -1.93 11.16
N LEU A 3 2.54 -1.36 9.97
CA LEU A 3 2.05 -2.00 8.73
C LEU A 3 3.12 -2.88 8.09
N LEU A 4 2.69 -3.80 7.24
CA LEU A 4 3.53 -4.55 6.32
C LEU A 4 2.98 -4.34 4.92
N GLU A 5 3.83 -3.83 4.02
CA GLU A 5 3.49 -3.59 2.63
C GLU A 5 4.46 -4.40 1.75
N VAL A 6 3.95 -5.35 0.97
CA VAL A 6 4.78 -6.26 0.16
C VAL A 6 4.55 -5.99 -1.33
N LYS A 7 5.62 -5.71 -2.07
CA LYS A 7 5.59 -5.53 -3.53
C LYS A 7 6.53 -6.50 -4.24
N CYS A 8 6.12 -6.95 -5.43
CA CYS A 8 6.88 -7.85 -6.30
C CYS A 8 7.08 -7.18 -7.68
N PRO A 9 8.03 -6.24 -7.85
CA PRO A 9 8.16 -5.46 -9.07
C PRO A 9 8.51 -6.36 -10.27
N TYR A 10 7.59 -6.47 -11.23
CA TYR A 10 7.78 -7.30 -12.43
C TYR A 10 9.03 -6.91 -13.23
N SER A 11 9.43 -5.64 -13.16
CA SER A 11 10.65 -5.12 -13.81
C SER A 11 11.93 -5.84 -13.35
N ALA A 12 11.99 -6.30 -12.10
CA ALA A 12 13.13 -7.08 -11.58
C ALA A 12 13.11 -8.55 -12.00
N VAL A 13 12.06 -9.00 -12.69
CA VAL A 13 11.86 -10.38 -13.18
C VAL A 13 11.87 -10.43 -14.72
N LYS A 14 11.92 -9.28 -15.41
CA LYS A 14 11.74 -9.16 -16.87
C LYS A 14 12.97 -9.58 -17.71
N GLY A 15 13.83 -10.47 -17.21
CA GLY A 15 15.09 -10.87 -17.86
C GLY A 15 15.33 -12.38 -17.80
N PRO A 16 16.42 -12.88 -18.42
CA PRO A 16 16.79 -14.30 -18.35
C PRO A 16 17.09 -14.76 -16.92
N HIS A 17 17.43 -13.83 -16.03
CA HIS A 17 17.66 -14.04 -14.61
C HIS A 17 16.93 -12.95 -13.80
N ALA A 18 16.38 -13.34 -12.65
CA ALA A 18 15.82 -12.39 -11.69
C ALA A 18 16.94 -11.56 -11.06
N LEU A 19 16.71 -10.26 -10.90
CA LEU A 19 17.65 -9.37 -10.21
C LEU A 19 17.37 -9.39 -8.71
N SER A 20 18.43 -9.31 -7.91
CA SER A 20 18.30 -8.92 -6.50
C SER A 20 17.76 -7.49 -6.40
N PRO A 21 17.09 -7.13 -5.29
CA PRO A 21 16.68 -5.74 -5.06
C PRO A 21 17.83 -4.73 -5.14
N ALA A 22 19.04 -5.13 -4.73
CA ALA A 22 20.24 -4.30 -4.81
C ALA A 22 20.65 -4.01 -6.26
N GLU A 23 20.69 -5.04 -7.12
CA GLU A 23 21.01 -4.87 -8.55
C GLU A 23 19.93 -4.08 -9.27
N ALA A 24 18.66 -4.39 -8.99
CA ALA A 24 17.52 -3.71 -9.57
C ALA A 24 17.51 -2.21 -9.22
N SER A 25 17.86 -1.84 -7.98
CA SER A 25 17.95 -0.43 -7.56
C SER A 25 18.96 0.40 -8.35
N LYS A 26 19.97 -0.25 -8.94
CA LYS A 26 21.06 0.41 -9.71
C LYS A 26 20.78 0.45 -11.21
N THR A 27 20.03 -0.52 -11.72
CA THR A 27 19.86 -0.78 -13.16
C THR A 27 18.49 -0.39 -13.68
N ILE A 28 17.45 -0.40 -12.83
CA ILE A 28 16.07 -0.12 -13.20
C ILE A 28 15.67 1.24 -12.61
N LYS A 29 15.55 2.24 -13.48
CA LYS A 29 15.18 3.62 -13.09
C LYS A 29 13.83 3.71 -12.35
N SER A 30 12.89 2.84 -12.66
CA SER A 30 11.56 2.80 -12.05
C SER A 30 11.46 1.82 -10.87
N PHE A 31 12.58 1.31 -10.35
CA PHE A 31 12.55 0.42 -9.20
C PHE A 31 12.20 1.20 -7.93
N PRO A 32 11.39 0.62 -7.01
CA PRO A 32 10.94 1.36 -5.83
C PRO A 32 12.04 1.61 -4.80
N LEU A 33 13.08 0.77 -4.76
CA LEU A 33 14.18 0.95 -3.82
C LEU A 33 15.34 1.71 -4.46
N GLN A 34 15.98 2.55 -3.66
CA GLN A 34 17.24 3.21 -3.98
C GLN A 34 18.31 2.78 -2.98
N ASP A 35 19.53 2.54 -3.46
CA ASP A 35 20.71 2.28 -2.64
C ASP A 35 21.26 3.62 -2.13
N ILE A 36 21.23 3.83 -0.82
CA ILE A 36 21.87 4.95 -0.14
C ILE A 36 22.99 4.39 0.73
N ASN A 37 24.23 4.51 0.25
CA ASN A 37 25.44 4.08 0.96
C ASN A 37 25.39 2.60 1.41
N GLY A 38 24.92 1.71 0.54
CA GLY A 38 24.79 0.27 0.82
C GLY A 38 23.50 -0.11 1.56
N THR A 39 22.63 0.85 1.86
CA THR A 39 21.33 0.59 2.49
C THR A 39 20.20 0.85 1.50
N LEU A 40 19.41 -0.19 1.20
CA LEU A 40 18.21 -0.04 0.38
C LEU A 40 17.12 0.69 1.16
N GLN A 41 16.55 1.71 0.53
CA GLN A 41 15.46 2.52 1.08
C GLN A 41 14.38 2.73 0.03
N LEU A 42 13.12 2.81 0.46
CA LEU A 42 12.02 3.18 -0.42
C LEU A 42 12.24 4.60 -0.93
N SER A 43 12.29 4.75 -2.26
CA SER A 43 12.52 6.06 -2.88
C SER A 43 11.33 6.99 -2.62
N LYS A 44 11.61 8.18 -2.08
CA LYS A 44 10.59 9.20 -1.78
C LYS A 44 9.93 9.80 -3.02
N ASN A 45 10.47 9.51 -4.20
CA ASN A 45 9.93 9.94 -5.49
C ASN A 45 9.11 8.84 -6.18
N HIS A 46 9.06 7.64 -5.61
CA HIS A 46 8.30 6.51 -6.16
C HIS A 46 6.87 6.52 -5.63
N HIS A 47 5.89 6.13 -6.45
CA HIS A 47 4.47 6.15 -6.07
C HIS A 47 4.19 5.33 -4.80
N TYR A 48 4.77 4.12 -4.66
CA TYR A 48 4.65 3.32 -3.43
C TYR A 48 5.06 4.03 -2.13
N TYR A 49 5.92 5.06 -2.18
CA TYR A 49 6.19 5.86 -0.99
C TYR A 49 4.93 6.58 -0.51
N TYR A 50 4.20 7.21 -1.43
CA TYR A 50 2.97 7.90 -1.13
C TYR A 50 1.90 6.91 -0.65
N GLN A 51 1.86 5.72 -1.25
CA GLN A 51 0.90 4.67 -0.88
C GLN A 51 1.05 4.31 0.60
N VAL A 52 2.28 4.01 1.00
CA VAL A 52 2.58 3.70 2.40
C VAL A 52 2.30 4.91 3.30
N GLN A 53 2.58 6.14 2.85
CA GLN A 53 2.24 7.33 3.63
C GLN A 53 0.72 7.48 3.81
N GLY A 54 -0.09 7.22 2.78
CA GLY A 54 -1.54 7.23 2.86
C GLY A 54 -2.05 6.19 3.86
N GLN A 55 -1.61 4.95 3.72
CA GLN A 55 -1.95 3.86 4.66
C GLN A 55 -1.58 4.22 6.11
N LEU A 56 -0.39 4.78 6.35
CA LEU A 56 0.04 5.20 7.70
C LEU A 56 -0.80 6.35 8.28
N HIS A 57 -1.21 7.31 7.45
CA HIS A 57 -2.08 8.41 7.90
C HIS A 57 -3.49 7.93 8.22
N ILE A 58 -4.04 7.04 7.39
CA ILE A 58 -5.36 6.43 7.61
C ILE A 58 -5.33 5.63 8.91
N THR A 59 -4.46 4.62 8.99
CA THR A 59 -4.39 3.71 10.14
C THR A 59 -3.77 4.33 11.41
N CYS A 60 -3.28 5.56 11.35
CA CYS A 60 -2.59 6.25 12.44
C CYS A 60 -1.32 5.53 12.96
N TYR A 61 -0.78 4.55 12.23
CA TYR A 61 0.49 3.92 12.54
C TYR A 61 1.68 4.83 12.22
N GLN A 62 2.76 4.65 12.98
CA GLN A 62 3.96 5.49 12.85
C GLN A 62 4.98 4.94 11.84
N TRP A 63 4.84 3.68 11.42
CA TRP A 63 5.76 3.04 10.50
C TRP A 63 5.16 1.81 9.81
N ALA A 64 5.73 1.49 8.66
CA ALA A 64 5.49 0.27 7.89
C ALA A 64 6.84 -0.39 7.56
N ASP A 65 6.87 -1.72 7.57
CA ASP A 65 7.91 -2.47 6.87
C ASP A 65 7.50 -2.59 5.40
N PHE A 66 8.29 -2.00 4.52
CA PHE A 66 8.12 -2.11 3.07
C PHE A 66 9.04 -3.22 2.56
N VAL A 67 8.44 -4.28 2.03
CA VAL A 67 9.14 -5.48 1.57
C VAL A 67 9.09 -5.54 0.06
N VAL A 68 10.25 -5.69 -0.56
CA VAL A 68 10.37 -6.03 -1.97
C VAL A 68 10.83 -7.46 -2.09
N TRP A 69 9.99 -8.28 -2.71
CA TRP A 69 10.33 -9.65 -3.05
C TRP A 69 10.72 -9.74 -4.53
N THR A 70 11.82 -10.42 -4.80
CA THR A 70 12.15 -10.95 -6.13
C THR A 70 12.46 -12.44 -5.98
N PRO A 71 12.44 -13.23 -7.08
CA PRO A 71 12.87 -14.62 -7.02
C PRO A 71 14.33 -14.80 -6.58
N ALA A 72 15.17 -13.76 -6.70
CA ALA A 72 16.56 -13.80 -6.27
C ALA A 72 16.71 -13.52 -4.77
N GLU A 73 15.96 -12.55 -4.21
CA GLU A 73 16.12 -12.12 -2.82
C GLU A 73 14.90 -11.31 -2.32
N ILE A 74 14.78 -11.22 -0.98
CA ILE A 74 13.86 -10.31 -0.28
C ILE A 74 14.66 -9.15 0.32
N ALA A 75 14.23 -7.93 0.06
CA ALA A 75 14.70 -6.74 0.77
C ALA A 75 13.59 -6.14 1.63
N THR A 76 13.93 -5.68 2.82
CA THR A 76 13.01 -4.98 3.71
C THR A 76 13.58 -3.63 4.09
N THR A 77 12.76 -2.59 4.03
CA THR A 77 13.11 -1.25 4.48
C THR A 77 11.96 -0.66 5.30
N LYS A 78 12.31 0.05 6.37
CA LYS A 78 11.33 0.74 7.20
C LYS A 78 10.93 2.06 6.55
N CYS A 79 9.62 2.29 6.38
CA CYS A 79 9.04 3.56 6.00
C CYS A 79 8.34 4.17 7.23
N THR A 80 8.70 5.39 7.61
CA THR A 80 8.12 6.08 8.77
C THR A 80 7.12 7.14 8.34
N LEU A 81 6.08 7.35 9.14
CA LEU A 81 5.09 8.40 8.92
C LEU A 81 5.75 9.77 8.79
N LYS A 82 5.48 10.47 7.69
CA LYS A 82 5.90 11.84 7.44
C LYS A 82 4.96 12.76 8.21
N LYS A 83 5.49 13.56 9.14
CA LYS A 83 4.72 14.48 10.00
C LYS A 83 3.76 15.44 9.27
N LYS A 84 4.05 15.74 8.00
CA LYS A 84 3.19 16.56 7.13
C LYS A 84 3.17 15.93 5.74
N LEU A 85 2.05 15.31 5.40
CA LEU A 85 1.70 14.93 4.03
C LEU A 85 0.77 15.99 3.49
N HIS A 86 1.09 16.57 2.32
CA HIS A 86 0.16 17.50 1.69
C HIS A 86 -0.90 16.70 0.92
N CYS A 87 -2.16 17.15 0.85
CA CYS A 87 -3.17 16.45 0.04
C CYS A 87 -2.70 16.25 -1.41
N ARG A 88 -1.91 17.18 -1.96
CA ARG A 88 -1.30 17.02 -3.30
C ARG A 88 -0.32 15.87 -3.42
N ASP A 89 0.29 15.45 -2.31
CA ASP A 89 1.19 14.30 -2.27
C ASP A 89 0.38 12.98 -2.42
N LEU A 90 -0.93 13.00 -2.14
CA LEU A 90 -1.88 11.89 -2.30
C LEU A 90 -2.67 11.94 -3.62
N LEU A 91 -2.52 13.00 -4.43
CA LEU A 91 -3.25 13.19 -5.70
C LEU A 91 -2.79 12.26 -6.84
N ILE A 92 -1.97 11.25 -6.56
CA ILE A 92 -1.72 10.19 -7.53
C ILE A 92 -2.96 9.30 -7.46
N CYS A 93 -3.85 9.42 -8.44
CA CYS A 93 -5.28 9.07 -8.44
C CYS A 93 -5.70 7.68 -7.89
N HIS A 94 -4.76 6.76 -7.64
CA HIS A 94 -5.02 5.46 -7.05
C HIS A 94 -5.15 5.52 -5.52
N GLU A 95 -4.34 6.33 -4.82
CA GLU A 95 -4.29 6.31 -3.34
C GLU A 95 -5.38 7.17 -2.70
N GLU A 96 -5.84 8.20 -3.41
CA GLU A 96 -6.99 9.00 -2.98
C GLU A 96 -8.28 8.18 -3.00
N ALA A 97 -8.42 7.26 -3.96
CA ALA A 97 -9.57 6.36 -4.05
C ALA A 97 -9.63 5.44 -2.82
N ASP A 98 -8.50 4.89 -2.39
CA ASP A 98 -8.41 4.05 -1.19
C ASP A 98 -8.91 4.82 0.04
N VAL A 99 -8.38 6.03 0.28
CA VAL A 99 -8.77 6.89 1.41
C VAL A 99 -10.26 7.22 1.38
N ILE A 100 -10.80 7.56 0.21
CA ILE A 100 -12.22 7.91 0.05
C ILE A 100 -13.10 6.69 0.34
N ILE A 101 -12.73 5.52 -0.19
CA ILE A 101 -13.49 4.27 0.00
C ILE A 101 -13.54 3.92 1.50
N ILE A 102 -12.41 3.96 2.22
CA ILE A 102 -12.39 3.69 3.68
C ILE A 102 -13.34 4.64 4.41
N HIS A 103 -13.22 5.96 4.15
CA HIS A 103 -13.99 6.97 4.88
C HIS A 103 -15.49 6.88 4.60
N GLN A 104 -15.88 6.60 3.35
CA GLN A 104 -17.28 6.40 2.98
C GLN A 104 -17.85 5.15 3.65
N ILE A 105 -17.09 4.07 3.72
CA ILE A 105 -17.52 2.82 4.36
C ILE A 105 -17.69 2.99 5.86
N ALA A 106 -16.74 3.65 6.53
CA ALA A 106 -16.85 3.94 7.96
C ALA A 106 -18.12 4.76 8.26
N LYS A 107 -18.37 5.85 7.53
CA LYS A 107 -19.58 6.68 7.68
C LYS A 107 -20.87 5.92 7.40
N ALA A 108 -20.88 5.09 6.36
CA ALA A 108 -22.02 4.26 6.00
C ALA A 108 -22.35 3.25 7.10
N ALA A 109 -21.32 2.61 7.67
CA ALA A 109 -21.48 1.68 8.78
C ALA A 109 -21.97 2.38 10.07
N GLU A 110 -21.43 3.55 10.40
CA GLU A 110 -21.90 4.39 11.52
C GLU A 110 -23.37 4.82 11.36
N SER A 111 -23.83 4.99 10.12
CA SER A 111 -25.22 5.34 9.80
C SER A 111 -26.20 4.16 9.92
N GLY A 112 -25.74 2.98 10.37
CA GLY A 112 -26.59 1.81 10.64
C GLY A 112 -26.86 0.91 9.42
N ILE A 113 -26.10 1.05 8.34
CA ILE A 113 -26.19 0.15 7.18
C ILE A 113 -25.78 -1.26 7.60
N GLN A 114 -26.61 -2.27 7.29
CA GLN A 114 -26.38 -3.65 7.71
C GLN A 114 -25.48 -4.46 6.74
N ARG A 115 -25.41 -4.07 5.48
CA ARG A 115 -24.61 -4.74 4.45
C ARG A 115 -23.98 -3.71 3.51
N LEU A 116 -22.70 -3.89 3.22
CA LEU A 116 -21.96 -3.02 2.34
C LEU A 116 -21.16 -3.87 1.34
N ASN A 117 -21.39 -3.62 0.06
CA ASN A 117 -20.70 -4.29 -1.03
C ASN A 117 -19.61 -3.36 -1.55
N VAL A 118 -18.38 -3.85 -1.55
CA VAL A 118 -17.21 -3.08 -2.01
C VAL A 118 -16.66 -3.79 -3.24
N VAL A 119 -16.76 -3.11 -4.37
CA VAL A 119 -16.14 -3.55 -5.63
C VAL A 119 -14.76 -2.90 -5.68
N CYS A 120 -13.73 -3.68 -5.44
CA CYS A 120 -12.35 -3.20 -5.46
C CYS A 120 -11.42 -4.35 -5.87
N GLU A 121 -10.60 -4.09 -6.89
CA GLU A 121 -9.55 -5.01 -7.31
C GLU A 121 -8.27 -4.86 -6.49
N ASP A 122 -8.12 -3.72 -5.81
CA ASP A 122 -6.96 -3.44 -4.98
C ASP A 122 -7.05 -4.19 -3.64
N THR A 123 -6.01 -4.96 -3.34
CA THR A 123 -5.94 -5.75 -2.11
C THR A 123 -5.62 -4.87 -0.92
N ASP A 124 -4.94 -3.75 -1.14
CA ASP A 124 -4.47 -2.86 -0.09
C ASP A 124 -5.66 -2.14 0.59
N VAL A 125 -6.70 -1.81 -0.18
CA VAL A 125 -7.99 -1.29 0.31
C VAL A 125 -8.66 -2.25 1.28
N ILE A 126 -8.68 -3.54 0.96
CA ILE A 126 -9.37 -4.55 1.77
C ILE A 126 -8.65 -4.76 3.11
N VAL A 127 -7.32 -4.76 3.10
CA VAL A 127 -6.52 -4.90 4.32
C VAL A 127 -6.79 -3.71 5.26
N VAL A 128 -6.82 -2.49 4.72
CA VAL A 128 -7.14 -1.29 5.51
C VAL A 128 -8.59 -1.32 6.01
N LEU A 129 -9.55 -1.78 5.19
CA LEU A 129 -10.95 -1.96 5.63
C LEU A 129 -11.06 -2.94 6.80
N LEU A 130 -10.42 -4.10 6.71
CA LEU A 130 -10.48 -5.11 7.78
C LEU A 130 -9.91 -4.58 9.10
N HIS A 131 -8.82 -3.81 9.04
CA HIS A 131 -8.28 -3.15 10.22
C HIS A 131 -9.30 -2.19 10.85
N TYR A 132 -9.91 -1.31 10.05
CA TYR A 132 -10.92 -0.37 10.52
C TYR A 132 -12.18 -1.05 11.06
N TYR A 133 -12.64 -2.14 10.43
CA TYR A 133 -13.77 -2.91 10.95
C TYR A 133 -13.49 -3.48 12.34
N THR A 134 -12.25 -3.93 12.56
CA THR A 134 -11.82 -4.46 13.86
C THR A 134 -11.73 -3.34 14.90
N ASP A 135 -11.09 -2.22 14.57
CA ASP A 135 -10.86 -1.11 15.48
C ASP A 135 -12.16 -0.33 15.80
N LEU A 136 -13.02 -0.10 14.81
CA LEU A 136 -14.31 0.58 14.98
C LEU A 136 -15.46 -0.34 15.42
N GLN A 137 -15.20 -1.64 15.59
CA GLN A 137 -16.21 -2.67 15.92
C GLN A 137 -17.44 -2.63 15.01
N LEU A 138 -17.23 -2.44 13.71
CA LEU A 138 -18.34 -2.36 12.75
C LEU A 138 -19.03 -3.72 12.64
N THR A 139 -20.35 -3.73 12.71
CA THR A 139 -21.19 -4.94 12.69
C THR A 139 -21.78 -5.25 11.32
N CYS A 140 -21.56 -4.37 10.34
CA CYS A 140 -22.10 -4.55 9.00
C CYS A 140 -21.35 -5.66 8.24
N ARG A 141 -22.04 -6.33 7.32
CA ARG A 141 -21.42 -7.39 6.51
C ARG A 141 -20.69 -6.78 5.31
N LEU A 142 -19.38 -7.01 5.23
CA LEU A 142 -18.52 -6.63 4.10
C LEU A 142 -18.42 -7.77 3.08
N THR A 143 -18.65 -7.47 1.81
CA THR A 143 -18.46 -8.42 0.69
C THR A 143 -17.54 -7.81 -0.37
N LYS A 144 -16.49 -8.53 -0.77
CA LYS A 144 -15.63 -8.18 -1.91
C LYS A 144 -16.22 -8.81 -3.18
N GLU A 145 -16.42 -7.99 -4.20
CA GLU A 145 -16.73 -8.46 -5.55
C GLU A 145 -15.59 -8.05 -6.50
N GLY A 146 -15.17 -8.96 -7.38
CA GLY A 146 -14.21 -8.65 -8.45
C GLY A 146 -14.94 -8.13 -9.69
N LEU A 147 -14.26 -7.35 -10.54
CA LEU A 147 -14.82 -7.01 -11.84
C LEU A 147 -14.83 -8.30 -12.69
N SER A 148 -16.00 -8.78 -13.06
CA SER A 148 -16.12 -9.84 -14.05
C SER A 148 -15.63 -9.29 -15.39
N SER A 149 -14.55 -9.85 -15.91
CA SER A 149 -14.11 -9.62 -17.28
C SER A 149 -15.13 -10.26 -18.23
N GLU A 150 -16.01 -9.45 -18.83
CA GLU A 150 -16.71 -9.81 -20.07
C GLU A 150 -15.81 -9.59 -21.30
#